data_AF-A0A061QMR8-F1
#
_entry.id   AF-A0A061QMR8-F1
#
_cell.length_a   1.000
_cell.length_b   1.000
_cell.length_c   1.000
_cell.angle_alpha   90.00
_cell.angle_beta   90.00
_cell.angle_gamma   90.00
#
_symmetry.space_group_name_H-M   'P 1'
#
loop_
_entity.id
_entity.type
_entity.pdbx_description
1 polymer ?
#
loop_
_entity_poly.entity_id
_entity_poly.type
_entity_poly.pdbx_seq_one_letter_code
_entity_poly.pdbx_strand_id
1 'polypeptide(L)'
;MKERALLSTSAVLRDYREVLKLISYLPENQQREHREEIRQEIKSNKDVSDPGTALDRHRKLVAKLSYLRMITPRQAHKSTSSSAGTYVLRQGDLLEGAAESKGRRVADGVLSMEEARAYHHRLLKRQYFGREPPNTRKFF
;
A
#
# COMPACT_ATOMS: atom_id res chain seq x y z
N MET A 1 -20.39 -6.14 -31.36
CA MET A 1 -20.70 -7.29 -30.48
C MET A 1 -19.97 -7.06 -29.16
N LYS A 2 -20.71 -7.07 -28.05
CA LYS A 2 -20.28 -6.61 -26.73
C LYS A 2 -19.08 -7.41 -26.22
N GLU A 3 -18.01 -6.71 -25.83
CA GLU A 3 -16.89 -7.24 -25.07
C GLU A 3 -17.43 -7.96 -23.83
N ARG A 4 -17.36 -9.29 -23.84
CA ARG A 4 -17.58 -10.10 -22.64
C ARG A 4 -16.40 -9.81 -21.72
N ALA A 5 -16.61 -8.97 -20.71
CA ALA A 5 -15.69 -8.84 -19.59
C ALA A 5 -15.67 -10.17 -18.82
N LEU A 6 -14.94 -11.15 -19.36
CA LEU A 6 -14.62 -12.37 -18.65
C LEU A 6 -13.79 -11.96 -17.45
N LEU A 7 -14.40 -12.07 -16.28
CA LEU A 7 -13.75 -11.80 -15.03
C LEU A 7 -12.54 -12.73 -14.94
N SER A 8 -11.33 -12.17 -15.06
CA SER A 8 -10.12 -12.99 -15.10
C SER A 8 -9.98 -13.75 -13.79
N THR A 9 -9.81 -15.08 -13.86
CA THR A 9 -9.57 -15.94 -12.69
C THR A 9 -8.37 -15.44 -11.88
N SER A 10 -7.38 -14.84 -12.54
CA SER A 10 -6.23 -14.22 -11.88
C SER A 10 -6.60 -13.03 -10.98
N ALA A 11 -7.57 -12.21 -11.38
CA ALA A 11 -8.03 -11.06 -10.60
C ALA A 11 -8.74 -11.51 -9.31
N VAL A 12 -9.62 -12.51 -9.42
CA VAL A 12 -10.31 -13.09 -8.25
C VAL A 12 -9.31 -13.69 -7.26
N LEU A 13 -8.33 -14.45 -7.75
CA LEU A 13 -7.31 -15.07 -6.91
C LEU A 13 -6.39 -14.02 -6.25
N ARG A 14 -6.05 -12.95 -6.96
CA ARG A 14 -5.27 -11.83 -6.40
C ARG A 14 -6.00 -11.20 -5.23
N ASP A 15 -7.26 -10.83 -5.43
CA ASP A 15 -8.05 -10.12 -4.42
C ASP A 15 -8.37 -11.05 -3.23
N TYR A 16 -8.59 -12.35 -3.49
CA TYR A 16 -8.73 -13.36 -2.43
C TYR A 16 -7.46 -13.49 -1.56
N ARG A 17 -6.27 -13.57 -2.18
CA ARG A 17 -5.00 -13.62 -1.44
C ARG A 17 -4.82 -12.36 -0.58
N GLU A 18 -5.24 -11.21 -1.09
CA GLU A 18 -5.15 -9.97 -0.35
C GLU A 18 -6.09 -9.96 0.87
N VAL A 19 -7.33 -10.44 0.71
CA VAL A 19 -8.26 -10.64 1.84
C VAL A 19 -7.64 -11.55 2.89
N LEU A 20 -7.07 -12.70 2.49
CA LEU A 20 -6.41 -13.62 3.44
C LEU A 20 -5.22 -12.98 4.16
N LYS A 21 -4.46 -12.13 3.46
CA LYS A 21 -3.36 -11.37 4.04
C LYS A 21 -3.87 -10.37 5.08
N LEU A 22 -4.94 -9.64 4.79
CA LEU A 22 -5.53 -8.71 5.76
C LEU A 22 -6.10 -9.44 6.98
N ILE A 23 -6.75 -10.58 6.77
CA ILE A 23 -7.28 -11.39 7.88
C ILE A 23 -6.14 -11.82 8.81
N SER A 24 -4.93 -12.10 8.31
CA SER A 24 -3.78 -12.45 9.16
C SER A 24 -3.33 -11.34 10.12
N TYR A 25 -3.81 -10.10 9.93
CA TYR A 25 -3.52 -8.97 10.81
C TYR A 25 -4.60 -8.73 11.88
N LEU A 26 -5.74 -9.41 11.81
CA LEU A 26 -6.79 -9.32 12.84
C LEU A 26 -6.37 -10.07 14.12
N PRO A 27 -7.02 -9.81 15.27
CA PRO A 27 -6.84 -10.61 16.48
C PRO A 27 -7.19 -12.10 16.24
N GLU A 28 -6.44 -13.04 16.83
CA GLU A 28 -6.55 -14.49 16.57
C GLU A 28 -7.98 -15.04 16.62
N ASN A 29 -8.79 -14.53 17.56
CA ASN A 29 -10.20 -14.90 17.74
C ASN A 29 -11.04 -14.63 16.49
N GLN A 30 -10.79 -13.52 15.80
CA GLN A 30 -11.53 -13.11 14.59
C GLN A 30 -10.92 -13.69 13.30
N GLN A 31 -9.65 -14.10 13.34
CA GLN A 31 -8.98 -14.61 12.14
C GLN A 31 -9.62 -15.89 11.61
N ARG A 32 -9.95 -16.83 12.51
CA ARG A 32 -10.49 -18.14 12.13
C ARG A 32 -11.88 -18.01 11.51
N GLU A 33 -12.73 -17.24 12.17
CA GLU A 33 -14.11 -16.98 11.73
C GLU A 33 -14.14 -16.37 10.32
N HIS A 34 -13.43 -15.25 10.11
CA HIS A 34 -13.40 -14.60 8.80
C HIS A 34 -12.71 -15.46 7.73
N ARG A 35 -11.70 -16.26 8.08
CA ARG A 35 -11.08 -17.20 7.13
C ARG A 35 -12.05 -18.26 6.65
N GLU A 36 -12.78 -18.88 7.56
CA GLU A 36 -13.71 -19.94 7.22
C GLU A 36 -14.89 -19.39 6.42
N GLU A 37 -15.44 -18.24 6.82
CA GLU A 37 -16.52 -17.55 6.12
C GLU A 37 -16.14 -17.26 4.65
N ILE A 38 -15.01 -16.59 4.41
CA ILE A 38 -14.54 -16.30 3.04
C ILE A 38 -14.28 -17.59 2.25
N ARG A 39 -13.72 -18.62 2.89
CA ARG A 39 -13.42 -19.88 2.22
C ARG A 39 -14.70 -20.60 1.80
N GLN A 40 -15.72 -20.59 2.65
CA GLN A 40 -17.03 -21.16 2.36
C GLN A 40 -17.73 -20.37 1.24
N GLU A 41 -17.71 -19.04 1.29
CA GLU A 41 -18.26 -18.17 0.23
C GLU A 41 -17.61 -18.44 -1.13
N ILE A 42 -16.28 -18.55 -1.21
CA ILE A 42 -15.61 -18.80 -2.50
C ILE A 42 -15.88 -20.23 -2.97
N LYS A 43 -15.93 -21.21 -2.07
CA LYS A 43 -16.21 -22.60 -2.41
C LYS A 43 -17.63 -22.78 -2.94
N SER A 44 -18.63 -22.15 -2.33
CA SER A 44 -20.01 -22.17 -2.81
C SER A 44 -20.19 -21.45 -4.15
N ASN A 45 -19.29 -20.51 -4.45
CA ASN A 45 -19.32 -19.74 -5.68
C ASN A 45 -18.61 -20.40 -6.88
N LYS A 46 -18.00 -21.58 -6.69
CA LYS A 46 -17.15 -22.25 -7.70
C LYS A 46 -17.87 -22.57 -9.01
N ASP A 47 -19.13 -22.99 -8.94
CA ASP A 47 -19.85 -23.57 -10.08
C ASP A 47 -20.71 -22.55 -10.84
N VAL A 48 -20.58 -21.25 -10.54
CA VAL A 48 -21.38 -20.24 -11.23
C VAL A 48 -20.74 -19.83 -12.55
N SER A 49 -21.41 -20.25 -13.62
CA SER A 49 -21.03 -20.02 -15.00
C SER A 49 -21.64 -18.75 -15.60
N ASP A 50 -22.63 -18.13 -14.94
CA ASP A 50 -23.26 -16.91 -15.44
C ASP A 50 -22.36 -15.68 -15.19
N PRO A 51 -22.02 -14.89 -16.24
CA PRO A 51 -21.07 -13.79 -16.12
C PRO A 51 -21.58 -12.63 -15.26
N GLY A 52 -22.90 -12.37 -15.24
CA GLY A 52 -23.49 -11.29 -14.45
C GLY A 52 -23.35 -11.55 -12.95
N THR A 53 -23.81 -12.74 -12.53
CA THR A 53 -23.71 -13.19 -11.14
C THR A 53 -22.26 -13.37 -10.66
N ALA A 54 -21.34 -13.78 -11.54
CA ALA A 54 -19.92 -13.86 -11.22
C ALA A 54 -19.32 -12.48 -10.90
N LEU A 55 -19.71 -11.45 -11.66
CA LEU A 55 -19.26 -10.08 -11.44
C LEU A 55 -19.80 -9.49 -10.14
N ASP A 56 -21.07 -9.73 -9.83
CA ASP A 56 -21.67 -9.25 -8.58
C ASP A 56 -21.04 -9.93 -7.35
N ARG A 57 -20.68 -11.21 -7.45
CA ARG A 57 -19.94 -11.92 -6.39
C ARG A 57 -18.54 -11.37 -6.20
N HIS A 58 -17.85 -11.06 -7.30
CA HIS A 58 -16.55 -10.41 -7.21
C HIS A 58 -16.63 -9.02 -6.58
N ARG A 59 -17.67 -8.22 -6.91
CA ARG A 59 -17.92 -6.94 -6.24
C ARG A 59 -18.11 -7.09 -4.73
N LYS A 60 -18.83 -8.12 -4.28
CA LYS A 60 -18.96 -8.43 -2.85
C LYS A 60 -17.62 -8.72 -2.19
N LEU A 61 -16.74 -9.50 -2.85
CA LEU A 61 -15.38 -9.75 -2.37
C LEU A 61 -14.56 -8.46 -2.26
N VAL A 62 -14.62 -7.59 -3.27
CA VAL A 62 -13.92 -6.29 -3.27
C VAL A 62 -14.45 -5.36 -2.18
N ALA A 63 -15.77 -5.34 -1.94
CA ALA A 63 -16.35 -4.58 -0.83
C ALA A 63 -15.83 -5.08 0.52
N LYS A 64 -15.80 -6.40 0.73
CA LYS A 64 -15.25 -7.01 1.96
C LYS A 64 -13.76 -6.71 2.13
N LEU A 65 -12.99 -6.72 1.03
CA LEU A 65 -11.60 -6.27 1.02
C LEU A 65 -11.45 -4.80 1.46
N SER A 66 -12.27 -3.88 0.93
CA SER A 66 -12.23 -2.47 1.33
C SER A 66 -12.61 -2.26 2.79
N TYR A 67 -13.60 -2.99 3.29
CA TYR A 67 -13.98 -2.97 4.69
C TYR A 67 -12.84 -3.45 5.59
N LEU A 68 -12.22 -4.58 5.25
CA LEU A 68 -11.05 -5.10 5.96
C LEU A 68 -9.89 -4.09 5.97
N ARG A 69 -9.61 -3.41 4.85
CA ARG A 69 -8.59 -2.36 4.79
C ARG A 69 -8.90 -1.17 5.69
N MET A 70 -10.19 -0.86 5.91
CA MET A 70 -10.62 0.24 6.77
C MET A 70 -10.49 -0.10 8.25
N ILE A 71 -10.91 -1.31 8.65
CA ILE A 71 -10.90 -1.73 10.07
C ILE A 71 -9.52 -2.20 10.54
N THR A 72 -8.68 -2.68 9.61
CA THR A 72 -7.39 -3.26 9.95
C THR A 72 -6.33 -2.16 9.84
N PRO A 73 -5.73 -1.71 10.96
CA PRO A 73 -4.69 -0.69 10.92
C PRO A 73 -3.52 -1.19 10.07
N ARG A 74 -3.12 -0.37 9.10
CA ARG A 74 -2.01 -0.68 8.19
C ARG A 74 -0.72 -0.76 9.01
N GLN A 75 -0.26 -1.97 9.31
CA GLN A 75 1.04 -2.13 9.96
C GLN A 75 2.14 -1.73 8.97
N ALA A 76 2.67 -0.52 9.14
CA ALA A 76 3.78 0.02 8.35
C ALA A 76 4.99 -0.94 8.34
N HIS A 77 5.15 -1.75 9.40
CA HIS A 77 6.26 -2.68 9.58
C HIS A 77 6.07 -4.06 8.91
N LYS A 78 4.85 -4.40 8.45
CA LYS A 78 4.55 -5.66 7.73
C LYS A 78 4.12 -5.46 6.28
N SER A 79 3.95 -4.20 5.86
CA SER A 79 3.54 -3.85 4.50
C SER A 79 4.74 -3.75 3.58
N THR A 80 5.45 -4.85 3.37
CA THR A 80 6.35 -4.98 2.22
C THR A 80 6.68 -6.45 1.95
N SER A 81 5.94 -7.07 1.03
CA SER A 81 6.37 -8.31 0.35
C SER A 81 7.38 -8.04 -0.77
N SER A 82 7.99 -6.87 -0.75
CA SER A 82 9.36 -6.63 -1.20
C SER A 82 10.04 -6.22 0.08
N SER A 83 10.96 -6.99 0.64
CA SER A 83 11.91 -6.41 1.58
C SER A 83 12.37 -5.09 0.96
N ALA A 84 11.96 -3.95 1.51
CA ALA A 84 12.63 -2.69 1.23
C ALA A 84 13.95 -2.75 2.00
N GLY A 85 14.76 -3.77 1.67
CA GLY A 85 16.15 -3.84 2.07
C GLY A 85 16.85 -2.77 1.25
N THR A 86 17.47 -1.82 1.93
CA THR A 86 18.39 -0.92 1.27
C THR A 86 19.57 -1.75 0.81
N TYR A 87 19.66 -2.04 -0.48
CA TYR A 87 20.83 -2.70 -1.05
C TYR A 87 21.87 -1.62 -1.39
N VAL A 88 23.07 -1.76 -0.85
CA VAL A 88 24.19 -0.85 -1.16
C VAL A 88 25.18 -1.61 -2.03
N LEU A 89 25.45 -1.09 -3.23
CA LEU A 89 26.48 -1.63 -4.11
C LEU A 89 27.83 -1.00 -3.73
N ARG A 90 28.80 -1.79 -3.27
CA ARG A 90 30.16 -1.32 -2.98
C ARG A 90 31.16 -2.26 -3.64
N GLN A 91 32.07 -1.69 -4.43
CA GLN A 91 33.18 -2.42 -5.08
C GLN A 91 32.73 -3.62 -5.95
N GLY A 92 31.53 -3.56 -6.53
CA GLY A 92 31.01 -4.63 -7.40
C GLY A 92 30.15 -5.67 -6.67
N ASP A 93 30.11 -5.65 -5.34
CA ASP A 93 29.33 -6.60 -4.55
C ASP A 93 28.07 -5.96 -3.96
N LEU A 94 26.98 -6.73 -3.97
CA LEU A 94 25.69 -6.35 -3.40
C LEU A 94 25.64 -6.79 -1.93
N LEU A 95 25.62 -5.85 -1.00
CA LEU A 95 25.55 -6.14 0.44
C LEU A 95 24.17 -5.78 0.99
N GLU A 96 23.60 -6.68 1.78
CA GLU A 96 22.36 -6.46 2.52
C GLU A 96 22.68 -5.80 3.88
N GLY A 97 22.33 -4.52 4.03
CA GLY A 97 22.60 -3.78 5.27
C GLY A 97 22.08 -2.35 5.26
N ALA A 98 21.83 -1.81 6.44
CA ALA A 98 21.58 -0.38 6.60
C ALA A 98 22.86 0.37 6.25
N ALA A 99 22.80 1.24 5.23
CA ALA A 99 23.92 2.10 4.90
C ALA A 99 24.31 2.92 6.14
N GLU A 100 25.51 2.69 6.68
CA GLU A 100 26.12 3.64 7.60
C GLU A 100 26.23 4.97 6.84
N SER A 101 25.36 5.91 7.19
CA SER A 101 25.33 7.26 6.64
C SER A 101 26.66 7.94 6.98
N LYS A 102 27.62 7.86 6.07
CA LYS A 102 28.78 8.75 6.05
C LYS A 102 28.32 10.11 5.57
N GLY A 103 27.76 10.89 6.49
CA GLY A 103 27.64 12.33 6.39
C GLY A 103 26.99 12.86 5.11
N ARG A 104 25.67 13.03 5.17
CA ARG A 104 24.95 14.25 4.76
C ARG A 104 25.54 15.01 3.56
N ARG A 105 25.65 14.36 2.40
CA ARG A 105 25.73 15.06 1.11
C ARG A 105 25.36 14.10 -0.01
N VAL A 106 24.06 14.17 -0.34
CA VAL A 106 23.44 13.75 -1.60
C VAL A 106 23.13 12.24 -1.71
N ALA A 107 21.82 11.95 -1.82
CA ALA A 107 21.17 10.77 -2.40
C ALA A 107 20.48 9.72 -1.49
N ASP A 108 20.30 9.93 -0.17
CA ASP A 108 19.55 8.94 0.63
C ASP A 108 18.02 9.17 0.72
N GLY A 109 17.48 10.26 0.15
CA GLY A 109 16.03 10.48 0.05
C GLY A 109 15.26 10.62 1.38
N VAL A 110 15.90 10.39 2.52
CA VAL A 110 15.30 10.51 3.86
C VAL A 110 15.77 11.81 4.49
N LEU A 111 14.92 12.83 4.46
CA LEU A 111 15.05 14.01 5.33
C LEU A 111 14.17 13.84 6.56
N SER A 112 14.68 14.23 7.74
CA SER A 112 13.82 14.36 8.91
C SER A 112 12.77 15.46 8.68
N MET A 113 11.65 15.42 9.41
CA MET A 113 10.59 16.42 9.26
C MET A 113 11.05 17.85 9.58
N GLU A 114 12.03 17.99 10.47
CA GLU A 114 12.66 19.27 10.82
C GLU A 114 13.59 19.75 9.70
N GLU A 115 14.38 18.85 9.13
CA GLU A 115 15.28 19.18 8.03
C GLU A 115 14.52 19.50 6.73
N ALA A 116 13.42 18.79 6.46
CA ALA A 116 12.53 19.09 5.36
C ALA A 116 11.91 20.50 5.50
N ARG A 117 11.48 20.87 6.72
CA ARG A 117 10.98 22.22 7.02
C ARG A 117 12.06 23.28 6.81
N ALA A 118 13.26 23.07 7.34
CA ALA A 118 14.37 24.00 7.19
C ALA A 118 14.76 24.18 5.70
N TYR A 119 14.81 23.09 4.94
CA TYR A 119 15.07 23.10 3.51
C TYR A 119 13.98 23.85 2.72
N HIS A 120 12.71 23.58 3.02
CA HIS A 120 11.58 24.28 2.44
C HIS A 120 11.61 25.79 2.71
N HIS A 121 11.87 26.21 3.95
CA HIS A 121 12.03 27.62 4.29
C HIS A 121 13.19 28.28 3.53
N ARG A 122 14.31 27.56 3.35
CA ARG A 122 15.45 28.05 2.57
C ARG A 122 15.10 28.25 1.10
N LEU A 123 14.35 27.32 0.51
CA LEU A 123 13.86 27.44 -0.88
C LEU A 123 12.90 28.61 -1.03
N LEU A 124 11.96 28.79 -0.11
CA LEU A 124 11.05 29.93 -0.13
C LEU A 124 11.83 31.25 -0.05
N LYS A 125 12.77 31.39 0.89
CA LYS A 125 13.62 32.60 0.95
C LYS A 125 14.37 32.86 -0.35
N ARG A 126 14.85 31.83 -1.03
CA ARG A 126 15.52 31.97 -2.33
C ARG A 126 14.54 32.43 -3.43
N GLN A 127 13.33 31.88 -3.47
CA GLN A 127 12.29 32.27 -4.42
C GLN A 127 11.84 33.73 -4.23
N TYR A 128 11.77 34.18 -2.99
CA TYR A 128 11.35 35.55 -2.64
C TYR A 128 12.54 36.51 -2.43
N PHE A 129 13.72 36.20 -2.97
CA PHE A 129 14.92 37.05 -2.91
C PHE A 129 15.26 37.56 -1.49
N GLY A 130 15.19 36.65 -0.51
CA GLY A 130 15.45 36.94 0.90
C GLY A 130 14.29 37.57 1.66
N ARG A 131 13.17 37.90 0.99
CA ARG A 131 11.96 38.43 1.63
C ARG A 131 11.09 37.30 2.18
N GLU A 132 10.26 37.64 3.16
CA GLU A 132 9.28 36.69 3.69
C GLU A 132 8.22 36.37 2.62
N PRO A 133 7.90 35.08 2.42
CA PRO A 133 6.87 34.68 1.47
C PRO A 133 5.50 35.24 1.90
N PRO A 134 4.65 35.67 0.95
CA PRO A 134 3.32 36.17 1.25
C PRO A 134 2.48 35.09 1.94
N ASN A 135 1.73 35.49 2.96
CA ASN A 135 0.88 34.58 3.72
C ASN A 135 -0.28 34.09 2.84
N THR A 136 -0.17 32.86 2.34
CA THR A 136 -1.13 32.23 1.43
C THR A 136 -2.50 31.97 2.05
N ARG A 137 -2.65 32.17 3.38
CA ARG A 137 -3.91 32.03 4.12
C ARG A 137 -4.90 33.18 3.90
N LYS A 138 -4.51 34.23 3.18
CA LYS A 138 -5.34 35.41 2.88
C LYS A 138 -6.02 35.37 1.50
N PHE A 139 -5.84 34.30 0.73
CA PHE A 139 -6.33 34.18 -0.66
C PHE A 139 -7.42 33.10 -0.84
N PHE A 140 -8.03 32.63 0.25
CA PHE A 140 -9.22 31.78 0.25
C PHE A 140 -10.27 32.34 1.19
#